data_AF-A0AAT9LXU9-F1
#
_entry.id   AF-A0AAT9LXU9-F1
#
_cell.length_a   1.000
_cell.length_b   1.000
_cell.length_c   1.000
_cell.angle_alpha   90.00
_cell.angle_beta   90.00
_cell.angle_gamma   90.00
#
_symmetry.space_group_name_H-M   'P 1'
#
loop_
_entity.id
_entity.type
_entity.pdbx_description
1 polymer ?
#
loop_
_entity_poly.entity_id
_entity_poly.type
_entity_poly.pdbx_seq_one_letter_code
_entity_poly.pdbx_strand_id
1 'polypeptide(L)'
;MSDQAAGGRTRDRRRTWALLAIVSFVAALLPMVYLHLESSGQLNPIRHTISDYVFAKQGSRYFDTSLVALAVGSVALMVGLAGVGIVRGIVLTVLVSVWCVGLVVALVFPTDPTPAVSSISGTVHRWAAIFFFPCLSAAGFLLARRCQLTVGWERFAPIVLRLSMASTIVLATFAGIQLAINEPDMLPFLGFMKNYLGLAERILFGIDMALLFVLGMALWRGARPAVERHQEAGLVEGGA
;
A
#
# COMPACT_ATOMS: atom_id res chain seq x y z
N MET A 1 25.20 30.77 -6.32
CA MET A 1 24.00 30.72 -7.21
C MET A 1 23.68 29.30 -7.71
N SER A 2 24.64 28.37 -7.77
CA SER A 2 24.44 26.96 -8.18
C SER A 2 23.61 26.10 -7.19
N ASP A 3 23.83 26.25 -5.87
CA ASP A 3 23.13 25.42 -4.86
C ASP A 3 21.65 25.73 -4.72
N GLN A 4 21.25 26.99 -4.89
CA GLN A 4 19.82 27.37 -4.83
C GLN A 4 19.04 26.78 -6.01
N ALA A 5 19.64 26.69 -7.21
CA ALA A 5 19.01 26.08 -8.38
C ALA A 5 18.94 24.54 -8.29
N ALA A 6 19.91 23.90 -7.65
CA ALA A 6 19.87 22.45 -7.37
C ALA A 6 18.83 22.11 -6.28
N GLY A 7 18.73 22.93 -5.23
CA GLY A 7 17.70 22.82 -4.20
C GLY A 7 16.27 23.00 -4.73
N GLY A 8 16.06 23.91 -5.69
CA GLY A 8 14.77 24.11 -6.36
C GLY A 8 14.32 22.90 -7.17
N ARG A 9 15.14 22.44 -8.14
CA ARG A 9 14.81 21.31 -9.03
C ARG A 9 14.48 20.03 -8.28
N THR A 10 15.14 19.80 -7.16
CA THR A 10 14.94 18.59 -6.36
C THR A 10 13.69 18.63 -5.49
N ARG A 11 13.35 19.81 -4.95
CA ARG A 11 12.09 20.06 -4.24
C ARG A 11 10.91 19.88 -5.19
N ASP A 12 11.04 20.34 -6.42
CA ASP A 12 10.01 20.22 -7.46
C ASP A 12 9.79 18.75 -7.81
N ARG A 13 10.86 17.97 -8.08
CA ARG A 13 10.74 16.53 -8.36
C ARG A 13 10.06 15.75 -7.22
N ARG A 14 10.40 16.03 -5.96
CA ARG A 14 9.75 15.37 -4.81
C ARG A 14 8.26 15.64 -4.77
N ARG A 15 7.87 16.90 -5.00
CA ARG A 15 6.47 17.34 -5.06
C ARG A 15 5.74 16.69 -6.21
N THR A 16 6.36 16.57 -7.38
CA THR A 16 5.80 15.85 -8.53
C THR A 16 5.48 14.40 -8.20
N TRP A 17 6.42 13.67 -7.59
CA TRP A 17 6.18 12.27 -7.18
C TRP A 17 5.06 12.13 -6.14
N ALA A 18 5.03 13.02 -5.15
CA ALA A 18 3.95 13.05 -4.16
C ALA A 18 2.58 13.37 -4.79
N LEU A 19 2.51 14.33 -5.72
CA LEU A 19 1.26 14.61 -6.45
C LEU A 19 0.83 13.43 -7.28
N LEU A 20 1.74 12.84 -8.06
CA LEU A 20 1.44 11.68 -8.88
C LEU A 20 0.90 10.54 -8.02
N ALA A 21 1.52 10.26 -6.86
CA ALA A 21 1.03 9.27 -5.91
C ALA A 21 -0.39 9.60 -5.40
N ILE A 22 -0.59 10.80 -4.85
CA ILE A 22 -1.87 11.21 -4.25
C ILE A 22 -2.99 11.22 -5.30
N VAL A 23 -2.76 11.79 -6.48
CA VAL A 23 -3.73 11.83 -7.57
C VAL A 23 -4.07 10.42 -8.04
N SER A 24 -3.08 9.53 -8.14
CA SER A 24 -3.31 8.14 -8.52
C SER A 24 -4.09 7.37 -7.46
N PHE A 25 -3.86 7.60 -6.16
CA PHE A 25 -4.67 7.00 -5.10
C PHE A 25 -6.11 7.51 -5.11
N VAL A 26 -6.33 8.80 -5.38
CA VAL A 26 -7.67 9.35 -5.59
C VAL A 26 -8.33 8.69 -6.81
N ALA A 27 -7.61 8.59 -7.93
CA ALA A 27 -8.08 7.92 -9.14
C ALA A 27 -8.34 6.42 -8.94
N ALA A 28 -7.67 5.77 -7.98
CA ALA A 28 -7.94 4.40 -7.58
C ALA A 28 -9.20 4.27 -6.72
N LEU A 29 -9.48 5.25 -5.86
CA LEU A 29 -10.65 5.23 -4.99
C LEU A 29 -11.96 5.49 -5.73
N LEU A 30 -11.96 6.36 -6.75
CA LEU A 30 -13.19 6.75 -7.45
C LEU A 30 -13.94 5.55 -8.07
N PRO A 31 -13.30 4.68 -8.89
CA PRO A 31 -14.00 3.54 -9.44
C PRO A 31 -14.30 2.47 -8.38
N MET A 32 -13.46 2.32 -7.34
CA MET A 32 -13.77 1.42 -6.21
C MET A 32 -15.03 1.84 -5.45
N VAL A 33 -15.19 3.13 -5.17
CA VAL A 33 -16.40 3.67 -4.53
C VAL A 33 -17.61 3.50 -5.45
N TYR A 34 -17.46 3.79 -6.74
CA TYR A 34 -18.51 3.55 -7.72
C TYR A 34 -18.95 2.07 -7.73
N LEU A 35 -18.00 1.14 -7.82
CA LEU A 35 -18.26 -0.30 -7.79
C LEU A 35 -18.91 -0.74 -6.49
N HIS A 36 -18.50 -0.17 -5.36
CA HIS A 36 -19.11 -0.47 -4.06
C HIS A 36 -20.60 -0.12 -4.03
N LEU A 37 -20.97 1.04 -4.58
CA LEU A 37 -22.36 1.51 -4.63
C LEU A 37 -23.18 0.74 -5.65
N GLU A 38 -22.66 0.58 -6.88
CA GLU A 38 -23.35 -0.11 -7.98
C GLU A 38 -23.57 -1.60 -7.66
N SER A 39 -22.60 -2.24 -7.02
CA SER A 39 -22.66 -3.68 -6.72
C SER A 39 -23.46 -3.99 -5.45
N SER A 40 -23.94 -2.99 -4.70
CA SER A 40 -24.59 -3.19 -3.40
C SER A 40 -25.83 -4.09 -3.45
N GLY A 41 -26.53 -4.13 -4.59
CA GLY A 41 -27.67 -5.03 -4.83
C GLY A 41 -27.28 -6.47 -5.25
N GLN A 42 -26.03 -6.72 -5.61
CA GLN A 42 -25.54 -8.02 -6.10
C GLN A 42 -24.55 -8.67 -5.12
N LEU A 43 -23.69 -7.86 -4.50
CA LEU A 43 -22.61 -8.29 -3.63
C LEU A 43 -22.82 -7.69 -2.24
N ASN A 44 -23.05 -8.56 -1.26
CA ASN A 44 -23.03 -8.19 0.15
C ASN A 44 -21.61 -7.74 0.58
N PRO A 45 -21.39 -6.47 0.99
CA PRO A 45 -20.06 -5.95 1.34
C PRO A 45 -19.41 -6.56 2.59
N ILE A 46 -20.20 -7.27 3.40
CA ILE A 46 -19.70 -7.95 4.61
C ILE A 46 -19.08 -9.30 4.22
N ARG A 47 -19.70 -10.00 3.28
CA ARG A 47 -19.34 -11.37 2.87
C ARG A 47 -18.37 -11.41 1.70
N HIS A 48 -18.65 -10.68 0.63
CA HIS A 48 -17.91 -10.73 -0.63
C HIS A 48 -16.72 -9.79 -0.59
N THR A 49 -15.59 -10.20 -1.16
CA THR A 49 -14.34 -9.42 -1.18
C THR A 49 -14.47 -8.17 -2.06
N ILE A 50 -13.46 -7.30 -2.04
CA ILE A 50 -13.27 -6.23 -3.01
C ILE A 50 -12.94 -6.83 -4.37
N SER A 51 -12.14 -7.91 -4.41
CA SER A 51 -11.79 -8.61 -5.65
C SER A 51 -13.02 -9.18 -6.38
N ASP A 52 -14.10 -9.50 -5.64
CA ASP A 52 -15.38 -9.94 -6.24
C ASP A 52 -16.06 -8.85 -7.09
N TYR A 53 -15.70 -7.58 -6.93
CA TYR A 53 -16.23 -6.52 -7.80
C TYR A 53 -15.89 -6.73 -9.27
N VAL A 54 -14.85 -7.50 -9.60
CA VAL A 54 -14.52 -7.87 -10.99
C VAL A 54 -15.70 -8.54 -11.70
N PHE A 55 -16.57 -9.25 -10.97
CA PHE A 55 -17.73 -9.98 -11.49
C PHE A 55 -19.03 -9.16 -11.53
N ALA A 56 -19.03 -7.95 -10.97
CA ALA A 56 -20.18 -7.06 -11.05
C ALA A 56 -20.36 -6.52 -12.49
N LYS A 57 -21.49 -5.87 -12.75
CA LYS A 57 -21.76 -5.24 -14.04
C LYS A 57 -20.70 -4.16 -14.33
N GLN A 58 -19.94 -4.32 -15.42
CA GLN A 58 -18.76 -3.48 -15.75
C GLN A 58 -17.60 -3.58 -14.73
N GLY A 59 -17.66 -4.58 -13.85
CA GLY A 59 -16.75 -4.81 -12.73
C GLY A 59 -15.28 -4.81 -13.12
N SER A 60 -14.89 -5.71 -14.02
CA SER A 60 -13.50 -5.83 -14.49
C SER A 60 -12.91 -4.49 -14.93
N ARG A 61 -13.60 -3.71 -15.78
CA ARG A 61 -13.07 -2.43 -16.27
C ARG A 61 -12.74 -1.47 -15.14
N TYR A 62 -13.69 -1.22 -14.23
CA TYR A 62 -13.49 -0.25 -13.15
C TYR A 62 -12.54 -0.78 -12.07
N PHE A 63 -12.56 -2.09 -11.80
CA PHE A 63 -11.65 -2.73 -10.87
C PHE A 63 -10.20 -2.64 -11.39
N ASP A 64 -9.97 -3.00 -12.65
CA ASP A 64 -8.66 -2.95 -13.30
C ASP A 64 -8.13 -1.52 -13.33
N THR A 65 -8.96 -0.52 -13.66
CA THR A 65 -8.54 0.90 -13.60
C THR A 65 -8.12 1.33 -12.20
N SER A 66 -8.82 0.85 -11.17
CA SER A 66 -8.47 1.16 -9.78
C SER A 66 -7.13 0.56 -9.39
N LEU A 67 -6.90 -0.69 -9.79
CA LEU A 67 -5.69 -1.43 -9.47
C LEU A 67 -4.47 -0.90 -10.23
N VAL A 68 -4.63 -0.51 -11.50
CA VAL A 68 -3.60 0.20 -12.28
C VAL A 68 -3.24 1.53 -11.62
N ALA A 69 -4.24 2.35 -11.26
CA ALA A 69 -4.00 3.63 -10.61
C ALA A 69 -3.30 3.44 -9.26
N LEU A 70 -3.70 2.45 -8.47
CA LEU A 70 -3.04 2.11 -7.21
C LEU A 70 -1.59 1.65 -7.41
N ALA A 71 -1.32 0.81 -8.41
CA ALA A 71 0.03 0.37 -8.72
C ALA A 71 0.93 1.54 -9.15
N VAL A 72 0.45 2.40 -10.05
CA VAL A 72 1.16 3.61 -10.50
C VAL A 72 1.43 4.55 -9.31
N GLY A 73 0.42 4.81 -8.48
CA GLY A 73 0.56 5.66 -7.30
C GLY A 73 1.55 5.10 -6.28
N SER A 74 1.54 3.78 -6.08
CA SER A 74 2.46 3.07 -5.18
C SER A 74 3.90 3.19 -5.69
N VAL A 75 4.14 2.92 -6.97
CA VAL A 75 5.48 3.06 -7.57
C VAL A 75 5.97 4.51 -7.48
N ALA A 76 5.12 5.48 -7.83
CA ALA A 76 5.46 6.90 -7.72
C ALA A 76 5.83 7.31 -6.28
N LEU A 77 5.07 6.83 -5.30
CA LEU A 77 5.35 7.06 -3.88
C LEU A 77 6.69 6.45 -3.48
N MET A 78 6.95 5.19 -3.84
CA MET A 78 8.18 4.48 -3.46
C MET A 78 9.42 5.10 -4.12
N VAL A 79 9.34 5.48 -5.40
CA VAL A 79 10.40 6.22 -6.11
C VAL A 79 10.66 7.56 -5.43
N GLY A 80 9.59 8.29 -5.07
CA GLY A 80 9.70 9.56 -4.36
C GLY A 80 10.36 9.42 -2.98
N LEU A 81 9.95 8.43 -2.19
CA LEU A 81 10.50 8.14 -0.86
C LEU A 81 11.96 7.64 -0.94
N ALA A 82 12.32 6.86 -1.95
CA ALA A 82 13.69 6.43 -2.21
C ALA A 82 14.57 7.63 -2.61
N GLY A 83 14.06 8.53 -3.45
CA GLY A 83 14.76 9.74 -3.89
C GLY A 83 15.03 10.76 -2.77
N VAL A 84 14.37 10.61 -1.61
CA VAL A 84 14.66 11.38 -0.39
C VAL A 84 15.27 10.53 0.72
N GLY A 85 15.75 9.31 0.43
CA GLY A 85 16.47 8.46 1.39
C GLY A 85 15.63 7.84 2.51
N ILE A 86 14.29 7.88 2.41
CA ILE A 86 13.39 7.23 3.36
C ILE A 86 13.32 5.73 3.08
N VAL A 87 13.10 5.34 1.82
CA VAL A 87 13.22 3.94 1.37
C VAL A 87 14.69 3.65 1.11
N ARG A 88 15.33 2.93 2.04
CA ARG A 88 16.73 2.49 1.93
C ARG A 88 16.98 1.17 2.66
N GLY A 89 17.91 0.39 2.12
CA GLY A 89 18.29 -0.94 2.60
C GLY A 89 17.48 -2.05 1.93
N ILE A 90 18.06 -3.25 1.89
CA ILE A 90 17.54 -4.39 1.11
C ILE A 90 16.14 -4.81 1.58
N VAL A 91 15.92 -4.94 2.89
CA VAL A 91 14.65 -5.43 3.46
C VAL A 91 13.48 -4.53 3.05
N LEU A 92 13.58 -3.23 3.32
CA LEU A 92 12.51 -2.29 2.97
C LEU A 92 12.29 -2.22 1.46
N THR A 93 13.35 -2.29 0.66
CA THR A 93 13.26 -2.29 -0.81
C THR A 93 12.52 -3.52 -1.31
N VAL A 94 12.83 -4.71 -0.78
CA VAL A 94 12.12 -5.95 -1.14
C VAL A 94 10.65 -5.87 -0.75
N LEU A 95 10.33 -5.45 0.48
CA LEU A 95 8.94 -5.35 0.94
C LEU A 95 8.09 -4.44 0.04
N VAL A 96 8.58 -3.23 -0.27
CA VAL A 96 7.82 -2.30 -1.13
C VAL A 96 7.77 -2.76 -2.59
N SER A 97 8.77 -3.50 -3.05
CA SER A 97 8.79 -4.09 -4.39
C SER A 97 7.77 -5.22 -4.51
N VAL A 98 7.71 -6.12 -3.52
CA VAL A 98 6.70 -7.19 -3.47
C VAL A 98 5.30 -6.63 -3.39
N TRP A 99 5.08 -5.53 -2.64
CA TRP A 99 3.82 -4.80 -2.67
C TRP A 99 3.45 -4.35 -4.09
N CYS A 100 4.33 -3.62 -4.78
CA CYS A 100 4.04 -3.09 -6.11
C CYS A 100 3.85 -4.20 -7.16
N VAL A 101 4.72 -5.22 -7.15
CA VAL A 101 4.64 -6.35 -8.09
C VAL A 101 3.38 -7.17 -7.82
N GLY A 102 3.04 -7.41 -6.54
CA GLY A 102 1.85 -8.18 -6.18
C GLY A 102 0.55 -7.52 -6.65
N LEU A 103 0.46 -6.19 -6.64
CA LEU A 103 -0.68 -5.47 -7.24
C LEU A 103 -0.79 -5.74 -8.75
N VAL A 104 0.33 -5.72 -9.47
CA VAL A 104 0.36 -6.00 -10.92
C VAL A 104 0.02 -7.47 -11.20
N VAL A 105 0.51 -8.39 -10.38
CA VAL A 105 0.15 -9.82 -10.49
C VAL A 105 -1.35 -10.01 -10.24
N ALA A 106 -1.92 -9.38 -9.21
CA ALA A 106 -3.35 -9.46 -8.94
C ALA A 106 -4.22 -8.86 -10.07
N LEU A 107 -3.68 -7.88 -10.82
CA LEU A 107 -4.32 -7.31 -12.01
C LEU A 107 -4.29 -8.26 -13.21
N VAL A 108 -3.13 -8.86 -13.49
CA VAL A 108 -2.94 -9.74 -14.66
C VAL A 108 -3.63 -11.09 -14.49
N PHE A 109 -3.78 -11.54 -13.24
CA PHE A 109 -4.42 -12.79 -12.89
C PHE A 109 -5.69 -12.51 -12.08
N PRO A 110 -6.87 -12.42 -12.72
CA PRO A 110 -8.14 -12.26 -12.03
C PRO A 110 -8.44 -13.40 -11.06
N THR A 111 -9.19 -13.09 -10.00
CA THR A 111 -9.68 -14.07 -9.02
C THR A 111 -10.73 -15.02 -9.62
N ASP A 112 -11.06 -16.09 -8.90
CA ASP A 112 -12.11 -17.04 -9.29
C ASP A 112 -13.51 -16.55 -8.83
N PRO A 113 -14.59 -16.78 -9.61
CA PRO A 113 -15.93 -16.26 -9.31
C PRO A 113 -16.63 -16.94 -8.13
N THR A 114 -16.22 -18.16 -7.80
CA THR A 114 -16.77 -18.89 -6.66
C THR A 114 -15.69 -19.79 -6.06
N PRO A 115 -15.79 -20.16 -4.78
CA PRO A 115 -14.85 -21.10 -4.15
C PRO A 115 -14.82 -22.49 -4.80
N ALA A 116 -15.86 -22.86 -5.56
CA ALA A 116 -15.94 -24.14 -6.26
C ALA A 116 -15.11 -24.17 -7.56
N VAL A 117 -14.72 -23.00 -8.09
CA VAL A 117 -13.85 -22.88 -9.26
C VAL A 117 -12.42 -22.71 -8.76
N SER A 118 -11.51 -23.55 -9.26
CA SER A 118 -10.09 -23.44 -8.98
C SER A 118 -9.34 -23.32 -10.29
N SER A 119 -9.00 -22.09 -10.68
CA SER A 119 -8.16 -21.83 -11.84
C SER A 119 -6.72 -21.51 -11.44
N ILE A 120 -5.80 -21.64 -12.39
CA ILE A 120 -4.40 -21.19 -12.21
C ILE A 120 -4.39 -19.68 -11.93
N SER A 121 -5.21 -18.91 -12.64
CA SER A 121 -5.32 -17.46 -12.45
C SER A 121 -5.75 -17.09 -11.03
N GLY A 122 -6.86 -17.66 -10.55
CA GLY A 122 -7.35 -17.38 -9.20
C GLY A 122 -6.42 -17.89 -8.11
N THR A 123 -5.65 -18.95 -8.37
CA THR A 123 -4.57 -19.39 -7.47
C THR A 123 -3.45 -18.35 -7.39
N VAL A 124 -2.96 -17.86 -8.53
CA VAL A 124 -1.92 -16.82 -8.59
C VAL A 124 -2.39 -15.53 -7.93
N HIS A 125 -3.65 -15.12 -8.15
CA HIS A 125 -4.25 -13.96 -7.49
C HIS A 125 -4.22 -14.07 -5.96
N ARG A 126 -4.65 -15.23 -5.44
CA ARG A 126 -4.66 -15.52 -4.00
C ARG A 126 -3.25 -15.48 -3.40
N TRP A 127 -2.28 -16.09 -4.08
CA TRP A 127 -0.88 -16.03 -3.64
C TRP A 127 -0.33 -14.60 -3.68
N ALA A 128 -0.66 -13.80 -4.69
CA ALA A 128 -0.29 -12.40 -4.73
C ALA A 128 -0.81 -11.65 -3.48
N ALA A 129 -2.10 -11.82 -3.14
CA ALA A 129 -2.71 -11.23 -1.95
C ALA A 129 -2.06 -11.67 -0.63
N ILE A 130 -1.68 -12.95 -0.53
CA ILE A 130 -0.95 -13.49 0.62
C ILE A 130 0.39 -12.77 0.81
N PHE A 131 1.04 -12.30 -0.25
CA PHE A 131 2.34 -11.62 -0.13
C PHE A 131 2.25 -10.10 -0.07
N PHE A 132 1.42 -9.46 -0.91
CA PHE A 132 1.45 -8.01 -1.02
C PHE A 132 0.92 -7.32 0.24
N PHE A 133 -0.20 -7.79 0.82
CA PHE A 133 -0.77 -7.17 2.02
C PHE A 133 0.21 -7.18 3.20
N PRO A 134 0.78 -8.34 3.62
CA PRO A 134 1.76 -8.35 4.70
C PRO A 134 3.00 -7.51 4.40
N CYS A 135 3.44 -7.46 3.14
CA CYS A 135 4.63 -6.70 2.78
C CYS A 135 4.43 -5.19 2.99
N LEU A 136 3.24 -4.64 2.69
CA LEU A 136 2.94 -3.24 2.97
C LEU A 136 2.84 -2.98 4.47
N SER A 137 2.14 -3.84 5.23
CA SER A 137 2.04 -3.69 6.69
C SER A 137 3.43 -3.74 7.35
N ALA A 138 4.29 -4.67 6.94
CA ALA A 138 5.66 -4.80 7.42
C ALA A 138 6.54 -3.60 7.02
N ALA A 139 6.43 -3.14 5.77
CA ALA A 139 7.13 -1.94 5.30
C ALA A 139 6.73 -0.71 6.13
N GLY A 140 5.46 -0.60 6.52
CA GLY A 140 4.94 0.47 7.34
C GLY A 140 5.67 0.64 8.68
N PHE A 141 6.01 -0.44 9.38
CA PHE A 141 6.81 -0.37 10.61
C PHE A 141 8.22 0.17 10.38
N LEU A 142 8.89 -0.30 9.32
CA LEU A 142 10.22 0.18 8.95
C LEU A 142 10.17 1.66 8.54
N LEU A 143 9.15 2.05 7.77
CA LEU A 143 8.92 3.43 7.36
C LEU A 143 8.62 4.33 8.55
N ALA A 144 7.83 3.88 9.53
CA ALA A 144 7.58 4.63 10.76
C ALA A 144 8.89 4.94 11.50
N ARG A 145 9.76 3.94 11.65
CA ARG A 145 11.09 4.12 12.25
C ARG A 145 11.96 5.08 11.42
N ARG A 146 11.91 4.98 10.09
CA ARG A 146 12.65 5.92 9.22
C ARG A 146 12.15 7.35 9.36
N CYS A 147 10.83 7.55 9.43
CA CYS A 147 10.23 8.87 9.68
C CYS A 147 10.68 9.43 11.03
N GLN A 148 10.71 8.60 12.07
CA GLN A 148 11.13 9.01 13.42
C GLN A 148 12.60 9.46 13.47
N LEU A 149 13.47 8.79 12.73
CA LEU A 149 14.92 9.07 12.71
C LEU A 149 15.31 10.20 11.74
N THR A 150 14.35 10.77 11.01
CA THR A 150 14.63 11.74 9.95
C THR A 150 14.10 13.11 10.32
N VAL A 151 14.99 14.10 10.36
CA VAL A 151 14.65 15.49 10.68
C VAL A 151 13.58 16.04 9.73
N GLY A 152 12.47 16.53 10.30
CA GLY A 152 11.31 17.07 9.57
C GLY A 152 10.27 16.02 9.15
N TRP A 153 10.45 14.76 9.53
CA TRP A 153 9.51 13.64 9.26
C TRP A 153 8.92 13.02 10.52
N GLU A 154 9.44 13.36 11.69
CA GLU A 154 9.15 12.71 12.98
C GLU A 154 7.66 12.76 13.31
N ARG A 155 7.00 13.87 12.95
CA ARG A 155 5.55 14.07 13.14
C ARG A 155 4.68 13.02 12.43
N PHE A 156 5.18 12.37 11.38
CA PHE A 156 4.44 11.33 10.65
C PHE A 156 4.67 9.93 11.23
N ALA A 157 5.75 9.72 11.99
CA ALA A 157 6.07 8.42 12.58
C ALA A 157 4.93 7.80 13.40
N PRO A 158 4.26 8.51 14.35
CA PRO A 158 3.23 7.88 15.18
C PRO A 158 2.00 7.46 14.38
N ILE A 159 1.59 8.23 13.37
CA ILE A 159 0.44 7.88 12.53
C ILE A 159 0.76 6.72 11.59
N VAL A 160 1.94 6.70 10.97
CA VAL A 160 2.41 5.57 10.15
C VAL A 160 2.48 4.29 10.99
N LEU A 161 3.02 4.37 12.21
CA LEU A 161 3.09 3.22 13.12
C LEU A 161 1.70 2.69 13.49
N ARG A 162 0.78 3.57 13.90
CA ARG A 162 -0.60 3.19 14.27
C ARG A 162 -1.35 2.54 13.11
N LEU A 163 -1.22 3.09 11.90
CA LEU A 163 -1.83 2.51 10.71
C LEU A 163 -1.21 1.15 10.36
N SER A 164 0.11 1.00 10.50
CA SER A 164 0.80 -0.28 10.28
C SER A 164 0.36 -1.35 11.28
N MET A 165 0.22 -0.98 12.56
CA MET A 165 -0.33 -1.86 13.60
C MET A 165 -1.78 -2.25 13.30
N ALA A 166 -2.63 -1.28 12.97
CA ALA A 166 -4.02 -1.52 12.63
C ALA A 166 -4.15 -2.43 11.39
N SER A 167 -3.37 -2.15 10.34
CA SER A 167 -3.28 -2.97 9.13
C SER A 167 -2.88 -4.41 9.48
N THR A 168 -1.85 -4.60 10.32
CA THR A 168 -1.40 -5.93 10.76
C THR A 168 -2.47 -6.70 11.53
N ILE A 169 -3.21 -6.04 12.43
CA ILE A 169 -4.29 -6.67 13.21
C ILE A 169 -5.43 -7.11 12.29
N VAL A 170 -5.85 -6.23 11.37
CA VAL A 170 -6.95 -6.53 10.44
C VAL A 170 -6.51 -7.57 9.40
N LEU A 171 -5.27 -7.53 8.95
CA LEU A 171 -4.67 -8.54 8.08
C LEU A 171 -4.63 -9.91 8.77
N ALA A 172 -4.20 -9.98 10.03
CA ALA A 172 -4.22 -11.23 10.79
C ALA A 172 -5.66 -11.76 10.95
N THR A 173 -6.63 -10.86 11.15
CA THR A 173 -8.07 -11.21 11.19
C THR A 173 -8.54 -11.76 9.84
N PHE A 174 -8.24 -11.07 8.74
CA PHE A 174 -8.58 -11.50 7.38
C PHE A 174 -7.95 -12.85 7.04
N ALA A 175 -6.66 -13.04 7.34
CA ALA A 175 -5.95 -14.29 7.14
C ALA A 175 -6.53 -15.43 7.98
N GLY A 176 -6.91 -15.15 9.24
CA GLY A 176 -7.60 -16.12 10.10
C GLY A 176 -8.96 -16.55 9.54
N ILE A 177 -9.75 -15.60 9.01
CA ILE A 177 -11.02 -15.90 8.34
C ILE A 177 -10.78 -16.77 7.10
N GLN A 178 -9.81 -16.41 6.25
CA GLN A 178 -9.44 -17.20 5.06
C GLN A 178 -9.00 -18.62 5.42
N LEU A 179 -8.17 -18.77 6.46
CA LEU A 179 -7.74 -20.08 6.93
C LEU A 179 -8.93 -20.90 7.45
N ALA A 180 -9.86 -20.31 8.20
CA ALA A 180 -11.06 -21.02 8.67
C ALA A 180 -12.02 -21.40 7.52
N ILE A 181 -12.04 -20.64 6.42
CA ILE A 181 -12.81 -20.98 5.21
C ILE A 181 -12.19 -22.19 4.51
N ASN A 182 -10.87 -22.17 4.29
CA ASN A 182 -10.15 -23.20 3.52
C ASN A 182 -9.90 -24.48 4.32
N GLU A 183 -9.64 -24.35 5.62
CA GLU A 183 -9.29 -25.43 6.55
C GLU A 183 -10.26 -25.42 7.76
N PRO A 184 -11.53 -25.79 7.55
CA PRO A 184 -12.57 -25.68 8.58
C PRO A 184 -12.28 -26.48 9.86
N ASP A 185 -11.56 -27.61 9.73
CA ASP A 185 -11.23 -28.48 10.86
C ASP A 185 -10.11 -27.92 11.74
N MET A 186 -9.26 -27.03 11.21
CA MET A 186 -8.19 -26.39 11.98
C MET A 186 -8.71 -25.33 12.95
N LEU A 187 -9.74 -24.56 12.53
CA LEU A 187 -10.26 -23.42 13.28
C LEU A 187 -11.81 -23.45 13.38
N PRO A 188 -12.40 -24.51 13.99
CA PRO A 188 -13.86 -24.70 14.00
C PRO A 188 -14.59 -23.57 14.73
N PHE A 189 -13.97 -22.99 15.76
CA PHE A 189 -14.52 -21.87 16.54
C PHE A 189 -14.62 -20.56 15.75
N LEU A 190 -13.86 -20.43 14.65
CA LEU A 190 -13.89 -19.24 13.78
C LEU A 190 -14.92 -19.36 12.65
N GLY A 191 -15.69 -20.45 12.60
CA GLY A 191 -16.67 -20.72 11.54
C GLY A 191 -17.74 -19.63 11.37
N PHE A 192 -18.12 -18.93 12.46
CA PHE A 192 -19.06 -17.80 12.38
C PHE A 192 -18.45 -16.57 11.71
N MET A 193 -17.11 -16.42 11.75
CA MET A 193 -16.39 -15.28 11.19
C MET A 193 -16.29 -15.33 9.66
N LYS A 194 -16.57 -16.48 9.02
CA LYS A 194 -16.56 -16.65 7.56
C LYS A 194 -17.40 -15.59 6.83
N ASN A 195 -18.47 -15.13 7.48
CA ASN A 195 -19.37 -14.11 6.92
C ASN A 195 -18.78 -12.69 6.88
N TYR A 196 -17.62 -12.44 7.50
CA TYR A 196 -17.03 -11.11 7.63
C TYR A 196 -15.77 -10.91 6.78
N LEU A 197 -15.48 -11.86 5.86
CA LEU A 197 -14.30 -11.79 4.99
C LEU A 197 -14.23 -10.47 4.20
N GLY A 198 -15.34 -10.11 3.54
CA GLY A 198 -15.44 -8.88 2.76
C GLY A 198 -15.32 -7.61 3.61
N LEU A 199 -15.83 -7.63 4.84
CA LEU A 199 -15.68 -6.49 5.75
C LEU A 199 -14.22 -6.32 6.18
N ALA A 200 -13.56 -7.41 6.56
CA ALA A 200 -12.16 -7.38 7.00
C ALA A 200 -11.24 -6.85 5.89
N GLU A 201 -11.43 -7.30 4.66
CA GLU A 201 -10.66 -6.80 3.52
C GLU A 201 -10.91 -5.31 3.23
N ARG A 202 -12.16 -4.84 3.34
CA ARG A 202 -12.48 -3.41 3.14
C ARG A 202 -11.85 -2.52 4.21
N ILE A 203 -11.86 -2.97 5.46
CA ILE A 203 -11.19 -2.27 6.55
C ILE A 203 -9.68 -2.26 6.29
N LEU A 204 -9.10 -3.39 5.90
CA LEU A 204 -7.67 -3.49 5.57
C LEU A 204 -7.28 -2.53 4.44
N PHE A 205 -8.02 -2.58 3.32
CA PHE A 205 -7.82 -1.68 2.18
C PHE A 205 -7.94 -0.21 2.58
N GLY A 206 -8.93 0.15 3.41
CA GLY A 206 -9.09 1.52 3.91
C GLY A 206 -7.92 2.01 4.77
N ILE A 207 -7.39 1.14 5.65
CA ILE A 207 -6.23 1.45 6.47
C ILE A 207 -4.96 1.57 5.60
N ASP A 208 -4.76 0.66 4.66
CA ASP A 208 -3.61 0.68 3.75
C ASP A 208 -3.65 1.90 2.82
N MET A 209 -4.83 2.30 2.35
CA MET A 209 -5.01 3.58 1.65
C MET A 209 -4.63 4.75 2.53
N ALA A 210 -5.11 4.80 3.77
CA ALA A 210 -4.76 5.87 4.71
C ALA A 210 -3.25 5.92 4.94
N LEU A 211 -2.58 4.77 5.06
CA LEU A 211 -1.13 4.67 5.19
C LEU A 211 -0.42 5.28 3.96
N LEU A 212 -0.84 4.89 2.75
CA LEU A 212 -0.29 5.41 1.50
C LEU A 212 -0.51 6.92 1.34
N PHE A 213 -1.69 7.44 1.69
CA PHE A 213 -1.97 8.88 1.69
C PHE A 213 -1.11 9.64 2.72
N VAL A 214 -0.95 9.11 3.93
CA VAL A 214 -0.09 9.70 4.96
C VAL A 214 1.36 9.75 4.49
N LEU A 215 1.86 8.70 3.87
CA LEU A 215 3.20 8.66 3.29
C LEU A 215 3.35 9.64 2.11
N GLY A 216 2.33 9.76 1.25
CA GLY A 216 2.29 10.76 0.18
C GLY A 216 2.31 12.20 0.71
N MET A 217 1.53 12.48 1.76
CA MET A 217 1.55 13.76 2.46
C MET A 217 2.90 14.02 3.14
N ALA A 218 3.52 12.99 3.72
CA ALA A 218 4.85 13.08 4.30
C ALA A 218 5.90 13.40 3.22
N LEU A 219 5.82 12.78 2.04
CA LEU A 219 6.68 13.09 0.90
C LEU A 219 6.47 14.53 0.38
N TRP A 220 5.23 15.01 0.34
CA TRP A 220 4.92 16.38 -0.05
C TRP A 220 5.51 17.41 0.94
N ARG A 221 5.28 17.19 2.23
CA ARG A 221 5.54 18.16 3.33
C ARG A 221 6.88 17.98 4.04
N GLY A 222 7.56 16.85 3.88
CA GLY A 222 8.78 16.51 4.60
C GLY A 222 9.95 17.41 4.25
N ALA A 223 10.89 17.60 5.18
CA ALA A 223 12.18 18.20 4.87
C ALA A 223 13.07 17.17 4.14
N ARG A 224 14.13 17.59 3.45
CA ARG A 224 15.13 16.61 2.98
C ARG A 224 15.94 16.14 4.19
N PRO A 225 16.24 14.85 4.35
CA PRO A 225 17.20 14.42 5.35
C PRO A 225 18.55 15.10 5.09
N ALA A 226 19.15 15.67 6.12
CA ALA A 226 20.50 16.22 6.04
C ALA A 226 21.51 15.05 5.97
N VAL A 227 21.72 14.51 4.77
CA VAL A 227 22.75 13.47 4.54
C VAL A 227 24.09 14.11 4.13
N GLU A 228 24.13 15.38 3.71
CA GLU A 228 25.34 15.98 3.13
C GLU A 228 26.14 16.94 4.04
N ARG A 229 25.57 17.47 5.14
CA ARG A 229 26.27 18.51 5.93
C ARG A 229 27.52 18.03 6.69
N HIS A 230 27.71 16.74 6.88
CA HIS A 230 28.92 16.21 7.53
C HIS A 230 30.09 15.95 6.57
N GLN A 231 29.84 15.86 5.26
CA GLN A 231 30.92 15.69 4.27
C GLN A 231 31.59 17.03 3.93
N GLU A 232 30.85 18.14 3.91
CA GLU A 232 31.44 19.47 3.72
C GLU A 232 32.18 19.97 4.97
N ALA A 233 31.66 19.71 6.17
CA ALA A 233 32.33 20.12 7.41
C ALA A 233 33.65 19.37 7.65
N GLY A 234 33.74 18.08 7.30
CA GLY A 234 34.96 17.29 7.44
C GLY A 234 36.06 17.60 6.42
N LEU A 235 35.69 18.21 5.28
CA LEU A 235 36.66 18.67 4.27
C LEU A 235 37.21 20.07 4.57
N VAL A 236 36.49 20.90 5.33
CA VAL A 236 36.93 22.24 5.74
C VAL A 236 37.87 22.18 6.96
N GLU A 237 37.66 21.24 7.89
CA GLU A 237 38.54 21.08 9.06
C GLU A 237 39.80 20.22 8.79
N GLY A 238 39.84 19.45 7.71
CA GLY A 238 41.01 18.65 7.32
C GLY A 238 42.01 19.34 6.39
N GLY A 239 41.78 20.63 6.08
CA GLY A 239 42.55 21.41 5.10
C GLY A 239 43.28 22.63 5.67
N ALA A 240 43.37 22.76 7.00
CA ALA A 240 44.13 23.80 7.69
C ALA A 240 45.22 23.16 8.56
#